data_AF-E8LW86-F1
#
_entry.id   AF-E8LW86-F1
#
_cell.length_a   1.000
_cell.length_b   1.000
_cell.length_c   1.000
_cell.angle_alpha   90.00
_cell.angle_beta   90.00
_cell.angle_gamma   90.00
#
_symmetry.space_group_name_H-M   'P 1'
#
loop_
_entity.id
_entity.type
_entity.pdbx_description
1 polymer ?
#
loop_
_entity_poly.entity_id
_entity_poly.type
_entity_poly.pdbx_seq_one_letter_code
_entity_poly.pdbx_strand_id
1 'polypeptide(L)' 'MILSFIPEYAPYVEQGFQALQNIPEPYWYVVGAVVIDTLGMRAMVRYLLEFFAFKFKGK' A
#
# COMPACT_ATOMS: atom_id res chain seq x y z
N MET A 1 -8.61 -8.06 2.47
CA MET A 1 -8.06 -8.56 3.75
C MET A 1 -9.01 -9.52 4.46
N ILE A 2 -10.33 -9.29 4.50
CA ILE A 2 -11.25 -10.29 5.12
C ILE A 2 -11.36 -11.56 4.24
N LEU A 3 -11.43 -11.38 2.91
CA LEU A 3 -11.53 -12.50 1.95
C LEU A 3 -10.31 -13.43 1.95
N SER A 4 -9.13 -12.96 2.38
CA SER A 4 -7.92 -13.80 2.50
C SER A 4 -8.01 -14.83 3.63
N PHE A 5 -9.00 -14.74 4.52
CA PHE A 5 -9.23 -15.71 5.58
C PHE A 5 -10.24 -16.80 5.20
N ILE A 6 -10.85 -16.72 4.02
CA ILE A 6 -11.81 -17.71 3.51
C ILE A 6 -11.15 -18.47 2.34
N PRO A 7 -10.85 -19.78 2.50
CA PRO A 7 -10.10 -20.55 1.51
C PRO A 7 -10.71 -20.56 0.11
N GLU A 8 -12.04 -20.56 0.02
CA GLU A 8 -12.79 -20.59 -1.25
C GLU A 8 -12.56 -19.33 -2.10
N TYR A 9 -12.17 -18.22 -1.48
CA TYR A 9 -11.88 -16.98 -2.20
C TYR A 9 -10.39 -16.80 -2.54
N ALA A 10 -9.54 -17.77 -2.22
CA ALA A 10 -8.12 -17.76 -2.56
C ALA A 10 -7.81 -17.32 -4.00
N PRO A 11 -8.46 -17.84 -5.07
CA PRO A 11 -8.15 -17.42 -6.43
C PRO A 11 -8.49 -15.95 -6.71
N TYR A 12 -9.57 -15.42 -6.14
CA TYR A 12 -9.96 -14.01 -6.31
C TYR A 12 -9.04 -13.07 -5.54
N VAL A 13 -8.60 -13.50 -4.36
CA VAL A 13 -7.66 -12.77 -3.53
C VAL A 13 -6.31 -12.69 -4.25
N GLU A 14 -5.84 -13.79 -4.81
CA GLU A 14 -4.59 -13.84 -5.58
C GLU A 14 -4.64 -12.94 -6.82
N GLN A 15 -5.74 -12.99 -7.59
CA GLN A 15 -5.95 -12.09 -8.73
C GLN A 15 -5.99 -10.62 -8.30
N GLY A 16 -6.61 -10.31 -7.18
CA GLY A 16 -6.62 -8.97 -6.59
C GLY A 16 -5.20 -8.50 -6.26
N PHE A 17 -4.38 -9.36 -5.64
CA PHE A 17 -2.98 -9.03 -5.35
C PHE A 17 -2.13 -8.88 -6.62
N GLN A 18 -2.36 -9.67 -7.67
CA GLN A 18 -1.68 -9.50 -8.96
C GLN A 18 -2.06 -8.17 -9.63
N ALA A 19 -3.33 -7.76 -9.55
CA ALA A 19 -3.77 -6.46 -10.05
C ALA A 19 -3.12 -5.29 -9.29
N LEU A 20 -2.92 -5.43 -7.97
CA LEU A 20 -2.25 -4.43 -7.14
C LEU A 20 -0.75 -4.26 -7.48
N GLN A 21 -0.10 -5.24 -8.11
CA GLN A 21 1.28 -5.09 -8.57
C GLN A 21 1.42 -4.15 -9.78
N ASN A 22 0.34 -4.00 -10.56
CA ASN A 22 0.32 -3.23 -11.81
C ASN A 22 -0.64 -2.04 -11.74
N ILE A 23 -0.68 -1.35 -10.60
CA ILE A 23 -1.55 -0.18 -10.43
C ILE A 23 -1.07 0.94 -11.36
N PRO A 24 -1.94 1.48 -12.24
CA PRO A 24 -1.58 2.61 -13.10
C PRO A 24 -1.23 3.84 -12.27
N GLU A 25 -0.24 4.62 -12.73
CA GLU A 25 0.32 5.79 -12.04
C GLU A 25 -0.73 6.75 -11.44
N PRO A 26 -1.84 7.10 -12.14
CA PRO A 26 -2.84 8.02 -11.61
C PRO A 26 -3.52 7.56 -10.31
N TYR A 27 -3.62 6.25 -10.10
CA TYR A 27 -4.29 5.71 -8.91
C TYR A 27 -3.43 5.83 -7.65
N TRP A 28 -2.11 6.00 -7.78
CA TRP A 28 -1.23 6.22 -6.64
C TRP A 28 -1.52 7.51 -5.88
N TYR A 29 -2.02 8.55 -6.56
CA TYR A 29 -2.46 9.78 -5.91
C TYR A 29 -3.65 9.54 -4.99
N VAL A 30 -4.58 8.68 -5.41
CA VAL A 30 -5.75 8.31 -4.60
C VAL A 30 -5.31 7.49 -3.39
N VAL A 31 -4.39 6.55 -3.56
CA VAL A 31 -3.81 5.78 -2.44
C VAL A 31 -3.11 6.73 -1.45
N GLY A 32 -2.33 7.68 -1.95
CA GLY A 32 -1.68 8.71 -1.13
C GLY A 32 -2.69 9.55 -0.34
N ALA A 33 -3.77 9.98 -0.97
CA ALA A 33 -4.84 10.74 -0.32
C ALA A 33 -5.53 9.94 0.80
N VAL A 34 -5.83 8.65 0.57
CA VAL A 34 -6.43 7.76 1.58
C VAL A 34 -5.48 7.56 2.75
N VAL A 35 -4.17 7.38 2.51
CA VAL A 35 -3.17 7.24 3.57
C VAL A 35 -3.08 8.51 4.42
N ILE A 36 -3.12 9.69 3.79
CA ILE A 36 -3.11 10.98 4.48
C ILE A 36 -4.37 11.16 5.32
N ASP A 37 -5.55 10.82 4.79
CA ASP A 37 -6.84 10.96 5.47
C ASP A 37 -6.95 10.01 6.69
N THR A 38 -6.48 8.78 6.55
CA THR A 38 -6.58 7.75 7.59
C THR A 38 -5.53 7.85 8.69
N LEU A 39 -4.27 8.12 8.34
CA LEU A 39 -3.15 8.16 9.29
C LEU A 39 -2.80 9.59 9.73
N GLY A 40 -3.29 10.59 9.01
CA GLY A 40 -2.91 11.98 9.18
C GLY A 40 -1.53 12.29 8.56
N MET A 41 -1.38 13.53 8.09
CA MET A 41 -0.13 14.03 7.48
C MET A 41 1.12 13.79 8.34
N ARG A 42 0.99 13.91 9.67
CA ARG A 42 2.12 13.75 10.60
C ARG A 42 2.67 12.32 10.62
N ALA A 43 1.81 11.31 10.59
CA ALA A 43 2.22 9.92 10.57
C ALA A 43 2.76 9.54 9.18
N MET A 44 2.13 10.04 8.12
CA MET A 44 2.57 9.84 6.73
C MET A 44 3.98 10.39 6.50
N VAL A 45 4.28 11.60 6.94
CA VAL A 45 5.62 12.21 6.80
C VAL A 45 6.68 11.41 7.57
N ARG A 46 6.36 10.94 8.79
CA ARG A 46 7.29 10.08 9.54
C ARG A 46 7.58 8.78 8.78
N TYR A 47 6.54 8.13 8.26
CA TYR A 47 6.67 6.88 7.52
C TYR A 47 7.50 7.06 6.24
N LEU A 48 7.29 8.15 5.50
CA LEU A 48 8.11 8.48 4.33
C LEU A 48 9.57 8.72 4.73
N LEU A 49 9.83 9.49 5.79
CA LEU A 49 11.19 9.74 6.27
C LEU A 49 11.88 8.44 6.69
N GLU A 50 11.19 7.55 7.42
CA GLU A 50 11.71 6.23 7.79
C GLU A 50 11.99 5.36 6.57
N PHE A 51 11.10 5.34 5.58
CA PHE A 51 11.27 4.60 4.34
C PHE A 51 12.47 5.09 3.53
N PHE A 52 12.60 6.42 3.34
CA PHE A 52 13.74 6.99 2.65
C PHE A 52 15.05 6.80 3.43
N ALA A 53 15.04 6.96 4.76
CA ALA A 53 16.20 6.71 5.60
C ALA A 53 16.66 5.24 5.52
N PHE A 54 15.73 4.29 5.50
CA PHE A 54 16.04 2.87 5.32
C PHE A 54 16.63 2.59 3.94
N LYS A 55 16.05 3.18 2.88
CA LYS A 55 16.54 3.06 1.50
C LYS A 55 17.94 3.65 1.32
N PHE A 56 18.29 4.70 2.06
CA PHE A 56 19.63 5.30 2.03
C PHE A 56 20.64 4.56 2.91
N LYS A 57 20.20 3.91 3.99
CA LYS A 57 21.06 3.13 4.90
C LYS A 57 21.41 1.73 4.37
N GLY A 58 20.68 1.23 3.38
CA GLY A 58 20.93 -0.05 2.70
C GLY A 58 21.92 0.00 1.53
N LYS A 59 22.65 1.10 1.34
CA LYS A 59 23.79 1.20 0.41
C LYS A 59 25.11 1.24 1.17
#